data_AF-A0A845YPS0-F1
#
_entry.id   AF-A0A845YPS0-F1
#
_cell.length_a   1.000
_cell.length_b   1.000
_cell.length_c   1.000
_cell.angle_alpha   90.00
_cell.angle_beta   90.00
_cell.angle_gamma   90.00
#
_symmetry.space_group_name_H-M   'P 1'
#
loop_
_entity.id
_entity.type
_entity.pdbx_description
1 polymer ?
#
loop_
_entity_poly.entity_id
_entity_poly.type
_entity_poly.pdbx_seq_one_letter_code
_entity_poly.pdbx_strand_id
1 'polypeptide(L)'
;MGNYKIKVNIEIVESDETISSSPEEVETGAFEFNISPEAATSIDACEQALLSTNYPALRSALAHHLETLSQKKRKPRRPKGFGK
;
A
#
# COMPACT_ATOMS: atom_id res chain seq x y z
N MET A 1 -7.92 18.57 14.16
CA MET A 1 -7.35 17.43 13.41
C MET A 1 -8.37 16.32 13.48
N GLY A 2 -8.75 15.74 12.34
CA GLY A 2 -9.69 14.61 12.33
C GLY A 2 -8.98 13.30 12.67
N ASN A 3 -9.76 12.28 13.04
CA ASN A 3 -9.26 10.93 13.22
C ASN A 3 -8.94 10.27 11.86
N TYR A 4 -8.05 9.27 11.87
CA TYR A 4 -7.73 8.45 10.70
C TYR A 4 -8.27 7.04 10.91
N LYS A 5 -8.81 6.42 9.85
CA LYS A 5 -9.26 5.02 9.84
C LYS A 5 -8.41 4.27 8.82
N ILE A 6 -7.80 3.18 9.25
CA ILE A 6 -7.05 2.25 8.38
C ILE A 6 -7.91 0.99 8.24
N LYS A 7 -8.13 0.51 7.01
CA LYS A 7 -8.90 -0.71 6.71
C LYS A 7 -8.09 -1.54 5.73
N VAL A 8 -8.06 -2.86 5.94
CA VAL A 8 -7.44 -3.83 5.04
C VAL A 8 -8.54 -4.73 4.51
N ASN A 9 -8.55 -4.93 3.19
CA ASN A 9 -9.40 -5.85 2.47
C ASN A 9 -8.45 -6.74 1.67
N ILE A 10 -8.59 -8.06 1.80
CA ILE A 10 -7.75 -9.03 1.09
C ILE A 10 -8.63 -9.75 0.07
N GLU A 11 -8.13 -9.90 -1.14
CA GLU A 11 -8.80 -10.54 -2.27
C GLU A 11 -7.82 -11.50 -2.94
N ILE A 12 -8.30 -12.70 -3.29
CA ILE A 12 -7.57 -13.72 -4.04
C ILE A 12 -8.52 -14.16 -5.14
N VAL A 13 -8.10 -14.00 -6.39
CA VAL A 13 -8.92 -14.29 -7.58
C VAL A 13 -8.19 -15.29 -8.47
N GLU A 14 -8.96 -16.04 -9.26
CA GLU A 14 -8.38 -16.83 -10.36
C GLU A 14 -7.82 -15.89 -11.42
N SER A 15 -6.66 -16.24 -11.96
CA SER A 15 -5.98 -15.50 -13.03
C SER A 15 -5.39 -16.48 -14.04
N ASP A 16 -5.47 -16.13 -15.32
CA ASP A 16 -4.83 -16.87 -16.43
C ASP A 16 -3.39 -16.40 -16.69
N GLU A 17 -2.86 -15.50 -15.84
CA GLU A 17 -1.51 -14.96 -15.98
C GLU A 17 -0.43 -15.95 -15.54
N THR A 18 0.79 -15.74 -16.05
CA THR A 18 1.94 -16.56 -15.68
C THR A 18 2.30 -16.34 -14.21
N ILE A 19 2.64 -17.43 -13.52
CA ILE A 19 3.13 -17.40 -12.14
C ILE A 19 4.37 -16.50 -12.05
N SER A 20 4.32 -15.52 -11.16
CA SER A 20 5.45 -14.62 -10.88
C SER A 20 6.39 -15.29 -9.88
N SER A 21 7.68 -14.94 -9.95
CA SER A 21 8.69 -15.42 -8.98
C SER A 21 8.72 -14.58 -7.70
N SER A 22 8.23 -13.35 -7.77
CA SER A 22 8.11 -12.40 -6.67
C SER A 22 6.95 -11.44 -6.94
N PRO A 23 6.46 -10.71 -5.92
CA PRO A 23 5.48 -9.65 -6.13
C PRO A 23 6.00 -8.56 -7.07
N GLU A 24 5.14 -8.07 -7.94
CA GLU A 24 5.44 -7.05 -8.96
C GLU A 24 4.61 -5.79 -8.71
N GLU A 25 5.21 -4.62 -8.89
CA GLU A 25 4.49 -3.35 -8.79
C GLU A 25 3.75 -3.07 -10.09
N VAL A 26 2.41 -3.08 -10.04
CA VAL A 26 1.54 -2.86 -11.22
C VAL A 26 1.16 -1.40 -11.39
N GLU A 27 1.04 -0.67 -10.29
CA GLU A 27 0.88 0.78 -10.23
C GLU A 27 1.56 1.31 -8.97
N THR A 28 1.76 2.64 -8.86
CA THR A 28 2.50 3.23 -7.74
C THR A 28 1.91 2.83 -6.38
N GLY A 29 2.62 1.97 -5.66
CA GLY A 29 2.21 1.46 -4.35
C GLY A 29 1.21 0.31 -4.37
N ALA A 30 0.81 -0.22 -5.54
CA ALA A 30 0.03 -1.44 -5.65
C ALA A 30 0.90 -2.58 -6.20
N PHE A 31 0.84 -3.70 -5.50
CA PHE A 31 1.64 -4.87 -5.81
C PHE A 31 0.71 -6.05 -6.02
N GLU A 32 1.01 -6.83 -7.03
CA GLU A 32 0.32 -8.08 -7.34
C GLU A 32 1.30 -9.24 -7.27
N PHE A 33 0.79 -10.43 -7.00
CA PHE A 33 1.61 -11.63 -6.96
C PHE A 33 0.83 -12.83 -7.46
N ASN A 34 1.16 -13.25 -8.68
CA ASN A 34 0.55 -14.40 -9.33
C ASN A 34 1.19 -15.69 -8.79
N ILE A 35 0.39 -16.47 -8.07
CA ILE A 35 0.83 -17.73 -7.43
C ILE A 35 0.26 -18.94 -8.18
N SER A 36 0.88 -20.11 -7.98
CA SER A 36 0.37 -21.35 -8.61
C SER A 36 -0.98 -21.77 -8.02
N PRO A 37 -1.79 -22.56 -8.77
CA PRO A 37 -3.03 -23.12 -8.24
C PRO A 37 -2.82 -23.97 -6.97
N GLU A 38 -1.70 -24.68 -6.90
CA GLU A 38 -1.31 -25.46 -5.71
C GLU A 38 -1.12 -24.54 -4.50
N ALA A 39 -0.40 -23.43 -4.68
CA ALA A 39 -0.20 -22.43 -3.64
C ALA A 39 -1.52 -21.76 -3.22
N ALA A 40 -2.42 -21.47 -4.16
CA ALA A 40 -3.73 -20.86 -3.89
C ALA A 40 -4.64 -21.72 -2.98
N THR A 41 -4.37 -23.03 -2.89
CA THR A 41 -5.10 -23.96 -2.01
C THR A 41 -4.46 -24.17 -0.64
N SER A 42 -3.28 -23.60 -0.40
CA SER A 42 -2.54 -23.74 0.86
C SER A 42 -2.62 -22.45 1.67
N ILE A 43 -3.05 -22.56 2.93
CA ILE A 43 -3.15 -21.41 3.85
C ILE A 43 -1.77 -20.76 4.03
N ASP A 44 -0.73 -21.57 4.28
CA ASP A 44 0.62 -21.07 4.53
C ASP A 44 1.20 -20.38 3.29
N ALA A 45 0.95 -20.94 2.10
CA ALA A 45 1.44 -20.35 0.86
C ALA A 45 0.71 -19.04 0.52
N CYS A 46 -0.61 -19.00 0.70
CA CYS A 46 -1.40 -17.77 0.57
C CYS A 46 -0.96 -16.70 1.57
N GLU A 47 -0.75 -17.05 2.84
CA GLU A 47 -0.27 -16.11 3.86
C GLU A 47 1.09 -15.54 3.47
N GLN A 48 2.03 -16.41 3.08
CA GLN A 48 3.37 -15.97 2.69
C GLN A 48 3.32 -15.07 1.46
N ALA A 49 2.52 -15.40 0.45
CA ALA A 49 2.34 -14.59 -0.75
C ALA A 49 1.77 -13.21 -0.41
N LEU A 50 0.74 -13.16 0.45
CA LEU A 50 0.15 -11.91 0.92
C LEU A 50 1.16 -11.08 1.71
N LEU A 51 1.94 -11.67 2.60
CA LEU A 51 2.97 -10.94 3.37
C LEU A 51 4.06 -10.37 2.46
N SER A 52 4.55 -11.17 1.51
CA SER A 52 5.55 -10.74 0.52
C SER A 52 5.05 -9.58 -0.34
N THR A 53 3.78 -9.61 -0.74
CA THR A 53 3.15 -8.57 -1.57
C THR A 53 2.83 -7.31 -0.76
N ASN A 54 2.35 -7.48 0.48
CA ASN A 54 1.86 -6.39 1.30
C ASN A 54 3.00 -5.58 1.93
N TYR A 55 4.15 -6.19 2.23
CA TYR A 55 5.28 -5.48 2.83
C TYR A 55 5.75 -4.26 2.00
N PRO A 56 6.07 -4.40 0.69
CA PRO A 56 6.49 -3.25 -0.12
C PRO A 56 5.35 -2.22 -0.30
N ALA A 57 4.10 -2.67 -0.48
CA ALA A 57 2.92 -1.80 -0.60
C ALA A 57 2.74 -0.91 0.64
N LEU A 58 2.75 -1.51 1.84
CA LEU A 58 2.64 -0.80 3.11
C LEU A 58 3.78 0.19 3.28
N ARG A 59 5.01 -0.21 2.97
CA ARG A 59 6.17 0.66 3.14
C ARG A 59 6.09 1.90 2.26
N SER A 60 5.68 1.72 1.00
CA SER A 60 5.47 2.81 0.04
C SER A 60 4.35 3.76 0.51
N ALA A 61 3.18 3.22 0.85
CA ALA A 61 2.03 4.01 1.28
C ALA A 61 2.31 4.83 2.55
N LEU A 62 2.98 4.22 3.54
CA LEU A 62 3.36 4.90 4.78
C LEU A 62 4.37 6.02 4.54
N ALA A 63 5.38 5.78 3.69
CA ALA A 63 6.36 6.81 3.36
C ALA A 63 5.70 8.03 2.71
N HIS A 64 4.85 7.81 1.72
CA HIS A 64 4.11 8.88 1.04
C HIS A 64 3.17 9.65 1.98
N HIS A 65 2.45 8.94 2.87
CA HIS A 65 1.59 9.58 3.85
C HIS A 65 2.38 10.48 4.82
N LEU A 66 3.48 9.98 5.37
CA LEU A 66 4.32 10.71 6.33
C LEU A 66 5.01 11.91 5.68
N GLU A 67 5.45 11.78 4.42
CA GLU A 67 5.98 12.90 3.65
C GLU A 67 4.93 14.00 3.47
N THR A 68 3.73 13.64 3.04
CA THR A 68 2.60 14.57 2.88
C THR A 68 2.28 15.30 4.18
N LEU A 69 2.28 14.59 5.31
CA LEU A 69 2.08 15.19 6.64
C LEU A 69 3.21 16.16 7.01
N SER A 70 4.45 15.81 6.70
CA SER A 70 5.63 16.67 6.93
C SER A 70 5.53 17.97 6.13
N GLN A 71 5.18 17.89 4.85
CA GLN A 71 4.99 19.07 3.99
C GLN A 71 3.83 19.95 4.45
N LYS A 72 2.72 19.37 4.91
CA LYS A 72 1.58 20.12 5.49
C LYS A 72 1.99 20.92 6.73
N LYS A 73 2.89 20.39 7.57
CA LYS A 73 3.43 21.11 8.74
C LYS A 73 4.36 22.26 8.35
N ARG A 74 5.02 22.19 7.18
CA ARG A 74 5.97 23.18 6.70
C ARG A 74 5.35 24.42 6.05
N LYS A 75 4.07 24.39 5.64
CA LYS A 75 3.44 25.60 5.06
C LYS A 75 3.30 26.67 6.16
N PRO A 76 3.98 27.82 6.06
CA PRO A 76 3.81 28.89 7.03
C PRO A 76 2.34 29.34 6.97
N ARG A 77 1.70 29.45 8.14
CA ARG A 77 0.42 30.16 8.24
C ARG A 77 0.66 31.55 7.67
N ARG A 78 -0.02 31.91 6.57
CA ARG A 78 0.02 33.27 6.02
C ARG A 78 -0.16 34.23 7.20
N PRO A 79 0.77 35.16 7.47
CA PRO A 79 0.55 36.15 8.52
C PRO A 79 -0.73 36.89 8.17
N LYS A 80 -1.68 36.89 9.10
CA LYS A 80 -2.94 37.64 9.00
C LYS A 80 -2.51 39.10 8.87
N GLY A 81 -2.63 39.67 7.67
CA GLY A 81 -2.29 41.06 7.43
C GLY A 81 -3.08 41.92 8.41
N PHE A 82 -2.38 42.62 9.31
CA PHE A 82 -2.92 43.77 10.00
C PHE A 82 -2.98 44.90 8.96
N GLY A 83 -4.13 44.99 8.28
CA GLY A 83 -4.53 46.15 7.51
C GLY A 83 -5.01 47.24 8.46
N LYS A 84 -4.47 48.43 8.26
CA LYS A 84 -4.66 49.68 9.02
C LYS A 84 -6.11 50.12 9.16
#